data_AF-S9Q608-F1
#
_entry.id   AF-S9Q608-F1
#
_cell.length_a   1.000
_cell.length_b   1.000
_cell.length_c   1.000
_cell.angle_alpha   90.00
_cell.angle_beta   90.00
_cell.angle_gamma   90.00
#
_symmetry.space_group_name_H-M   'P 1'
#
loop_
_entity.id
_entity.type
_entity.pdbx_description
1 polymer ?
#
loop_
_entity_poly.entity_id
_entity_poly.type
_entity_poly.pdbx_seq_one_letter_code
_entity_poly.pdbx_strand_id
1 'polypeptide(L)' 'MEDANIFRPWGWTVVLIVSERVKLAIEKEGLTGARFIEV' A
#
# COMPACT_ATOMS: atom_id res chain seq x y z
N MET A 1 -10.93 16.35 -6.09
CA MET A 1 -9.68 15.76 -6.61
C MET A 1 -9.46 14.51 -5.79
N GLU A 2 -9.48 13.33 -6.41
CA GLU A 2 -9.28 12.07 -5.67
C GLU A 2 -7.82 11.99 -5.20
N ASP A 3 -7.64 11.79 -3.90
CA ASP A 3 -6.33 11.43 -3.34
C ASP A 3 -5.91 10.06 -3.87
N ALA A 4 -4.64 9.92 -4.24
CA ALA A 4 -4.11 8.66 -4.75
C ALA A 4 -4.09 7.59 -3.65
N ASN A 5 -4.67 6.41 -3.93
CA ASN A 5 -4.69 5.29 -2.99
C ASN A 5 -3.45 4.38 -3.09
N ILE A 6 -2.70 4.47 -4.20
CA ILE A 6 -1.47 3.73 -4.44
C ILE A 6 -0.48 4.69 -5.11
N PHE A 7 0.73 4.76 -4.58
CA PHE A 7 1.81 5.58 -5.10
C PHE A 7 3.09 4.75 -5.23
N ARG A 8 3.75 4.88 -6.39
CA ARG A 8 5.01 4.21 -6.70
C ARG A 8 6.16 5.23 -6.59
N PRO A 9 6.91 5.25 -5.48
CA PRO A 9 8.01 6.20 -5.31
C PRO A 9 9.15 5.94 -6.30
N TRP A 10 9.68 7.01 -6.89
CA TRP A 10 10.85 6.93 -7.74
C TRP A 10 12.07 6.42 -6.95
N GLY A 11 12.89 5.57 -7.57
CA GLY A 11 14.09 5.00 -6.96
C GLY A 11 13.88 3.81 -6.01
N TRP A 12 12.64 3.39 -5.71
CA TRP A 12 12.36 2.32 -4.74
C TRP A 12 11.87 1.03 -5.39
N THR A 13 12.70 0.24 -6.07
CA THR A 13 12.28 -0.83 -7.01
C THR A 13 11.11 -1.75 -6.59
N VAL A 14 10.90 -2.04 -5.30
CA VAL A 14 9.97 -3.08 -4.81
C VAL A 14 8.79 -2.54 -3.97
N VAL A 15 8.76 -1.24 -3.64
CA VAL A 15 7.83 -0.72 -2.62
C VAL A 15 6.73 0.16 -3.24
N LEU A 16 5.53 0.02 -2.67
CA LEU A 16 4.36 0.86 -2.91
C LEU A 16 3.98 1.57 -1.60
N ILE A 17 3.62 2.84 -1.69
CA ILE A 17 2.93 3.55 -0.61
C ILE A 17 1.44 3.42 -0.92
N VAL A 18 0.66 2.95 0.06
CA VAL A 18 -0.78 2.74 -0.10
C VAL A 18 -1.53 3.49 1.00
N SER A 19 -2.75 3.90 0.71
CA SER A 19 -3.63 4.47 1.74
C SER A 19 -4.04 3.41 2.76
N GLU A 20 -4.43 3.83 3.95
CA GLU A 20 -4.91 2.92 5.01
C GLU A 20 -6.08 2.06 4.53
N ARG A 21 -6.96 2.62 3.68
CA ARG A 21 -8.07 1.89 3.07
C ARG A 21 -7.60 0.66 2.28
N VAL A 22 -6.52 0.79 1.51
CA VAL A 22 -5.99 -0.32 0.71
C VAL A 22 -5.34 -1.37 1.61
N LYS A 23 -4.56 -0.94 2.61
CA LYS A 23 -3.99 -1.85 3.62
C LYS A 23 -5.07 -2.67 4.32
N LEU A 24 -6.12 -2.02 4.85
CA LEU A 24 -7.23 -2.69 5.53
C LEU A 24 -7.98 -3.66 4.62
N ALA A 25 -8.15 -3.33 3.34
CA ALA A 25 -8.75 -4.25 2.38
C ALA A 25 -7.88 -5.50 2.19
N ILE A 26 -6.56 -5.34 2.06
CA ILE A 26 -5.62 -6.47 1.91
C ILE A 26 -5.67 -7.39 3.14
N GLU A 27 -5.65 -6.81 4.35
CA GLU A 27 -5.73 -7.56 5.60
C GLU A 27 -7.07 -8.28 5.74
N LYS A 28 -8.18 -7.62 5.40
CA LYS A 28 -9.53 -8.20 5.47
C LYS A 28 -9.71 -9.38 4.54
N GLU A 29 -9.15 -9.31 3.33
CA GLU A 29 -9.22 -10.40 2.35
C GLU A 29 -8.22 -11.54 2.66
N GLY A 30 -7.39 -11.41 3.71
CA GLY A 30 -6.44 -12.46 4.12
C GLY A 30 -5.29 -12.66 3.13
N LEU A 31 -4.96 -11.62 2.34
CA LEU A 31 -3.84 -11.66 1.41
C LEU A 31 -2.51 -11.74 2.17
N THR A 32 -1.64 -12.65 1.74
CA THR A 32 -0.33 -12.89 2.37
C THR A 32 0.83 -12.40 1.49
N GLY A 33 2.04 -12.32 2.05
CA GLY A 33 3.24 -11.93 1.32
C GLY A 33 3.56 -10.43 1.31
N ALA A 34 2.67 -9.59 1.86
CA ALA A 34 2.94 -8.18 2.10
C ALA A 34 3.49 -7.95 3.52
N ARG A 35 4.43 -7.00 3.66
CA ARG A 35 4.82 -6.40 4.94
C ARG A 35 4.52 -4.91 4.89
N PHE A 36 3.74 -4.42 5.84
CA PHE A 36 3.43 -2.99 5.97
C PHE A 36 4.39 -2.29 6.93
N ILE A 37 4.80 -1.07 6.58
CA ILE A 37 5.64 -0.17 7.39
C ILE A 37 4.98 1.20 7.33
N GLU A 38 4.72 1.81 8.48
CA GLU A 38 4.19 3.18 8.55
C GLU A 38 5.28 4.20 8.20
N VAL A 39 4.92 5.21 7.41
CA VAL A 39 5.81 6.24 6.87
C VAL A 39 5.17 7.62 6.93
#